data_AF-A0A0B6WWD6-F1
#
_entry.id   AF-A0A0B6WWD6-F1
#
_cell.length_a   1.000
_cell.length_b   1.000
_cell.length_c   1.000
_cell.angle_alpha   90.00
_cell.angle_beta   90.00
_cell.angle_gamma   90.00
#
_symmetry.space_group_name_H-M   'P 1'
#
loop_
_entity.id
_entity.type
_entity.pdbx_description
1 polymer ?
#
loop_
_entity_poly.entity_id
_entity_poly.type
_entity_poly.pdbx_seq_one_letter_code
_entity_poly.pdbx_strand_id
1 'polypeptide(L)'
;MRRSKFVKGGKVFYRVNKLRRCLICNSPTGCFYTEDESLSYCCRRTEEFAGNARRIRITATGLGVYSHEGATWLHAMKLIKNYPQPSQRKEEDFLDEAPSIDPAIISAAYNILIGISPATHFPELIAADDGLNARRLGEVSDMYGALPGTLDRRIDLVDQVSARLQTIFPQRDPSRMVAGIPGFWFDKHRGKWIIGPLQEYKGARLLVPFRNIEGDVLAMQIRTNKHERLQNPELPHYFWLSSPNYPEGARVCRAPIHSTHFLAQRLGYDSQQGTALLLTEGALKADTVTCISQGRLRAVANSGVSASHTELVTAAVQFQREHNGPVYVAFDMDAKENRMVALAIARLIAALALAAIEPIILGWDHGKGIDDALIGHGNIYTLQVDEWFKQLPEELAKQAVEHYRQTIDLHRQAEASLEKVEDSISMVELDQVKDRDVLDLKELDKLH
;
A
#
# COMPACT_ATOMS: atom_id res chain seq x y z
N MET A 1 -17.18 14.40 22.00
CA MET A 1 -17.40 15.74 21.41
C MET A 1 -18.11 15.60 20.07
N ARG A 2 -19.37 16.05 19.97
CA ARG A 2 -20.14 16.00 18.71
C ARG A 2 -19.43 16.85 17.66
N ARG A 3 -18.96 16.23 16.57
CA ARG A 3 -18.44 16.97 15.41
C ARG A 3 -19.58 17.81 14.85
N SER A 4 -19.53 19.13 15.02
CA SER A 4 -20.47 20.03 14.36
C SER A 4 -20.27 19.86 12.85
N LYS A 5 -21.23 19.23 12.19
CA LYS A 5 -21.26 19.03 10.75
C LYS A 5 -22.47 19.75 10.17
N PHE A 6 -22.32 20.29 8.97
CA PHE A 6 -23.45 20.81 8.20
C PHE A 6 -23.33 20.32 6.76
N VAL A 7 -24.45 20.26 6.04
CA VAL A 7 -24.47 19.83 4.64
C VAL A 7 -24.78 21.04 3.78
N LYS A 8 -24.03 21.23 2.70
CA LYS A 8 -24.24 22.33 1.75
C LYS A 8 -23.79 21.93 0.36
N GLY A 9 -24.72 21.84 -0.60
CA GLY A 9 -24.41 21.38 -1.96
C GLY A 9 -23.84 19.96 -1.96
N GLY A 10 -24.60 18.98 -1.45
CA GLY A 10 -24.22 17.55 -1.45
C GLY A 10 -23.09 17.15 -0.50
N LYS A 11 -22.24 18.09 -0.08
CA LYS A 11 -21.05 17.81 0.71
C LYS A 11 -21.28 18.00 2.21
N VAL A 12 -20.80 17.04 3.00
CA VAL A 12 -20.74 17.15 4.47
C VAL A 12 -19.51 17.98 4.83
N PHE A 13 -19.74 19.11 5.47
CA PHE A 13 -18.70 19.98 5.98
C PHE A 13 -18.44 19.68 7.46
N TYR A 14 -17.19 19.41 7.77
CA TYR A 14 -16.67 19.26 9.12
C TYR A 14 -15.99 20.55 9.56
N ARG A 15 -16.13 20.88 10.84
CA ARG A 15 -15.39 21.98 11.46
C ARG A 15 -13.96 21.56 11.76
N VAL A 16 -13.00 22.45 11.48
CA VAL A 16 -11.60 22.28 11.88
C VAL A 16 -11.48 22.21 13.41
N ASN A 17 -10.45 21.53 13.90
CA ASN A 17 -10.15 21.36 15.33
C ASN A 17 -8.62 21.34 15.57
N LYS A 18 -8.18 21.11 16.81
CA LYS A 18 -6.74 21.06 17.15
C LYS A 18 -5.96 19.95 16.41
N LEU A 19 -6.62 18.84 16.09
CA LEU A 19 -6.04 17.69 15.38
C LEU A 19 -6.08 17.88 13.85
N ARG A 20 -7.12 18.55 13.32
CA ARG A 20 -7.27 18.89 11.90
C ARG A 20 -7.44 20.40 11.76
N ARG A 21 -6.32 21.10 11.57
CA ARG A 21 -6.28 22.57 11.38
C ARG A 21 -6.75 22.97 9.98
N CYS A 22 -7.07 24.26 9.78
CA CYS A 22 -7.40 24.77 8.45
C CYS A 22 -6.17 24.70 7.53
N LEU A 23 -6.29 24.07 6.36
CA LEU A 23 -5.19 24.00 5.38
C LEU A 23 -4.81 25.36 4.76
N ILE A 24 -5.68 26.37 4.92
CA ILE A 24 -5.50 27.71 4.34
C ILE A 24 -4.86 28.69 5.34
N CYS A 25 -5.38 28.75 6.58
CA CYS A 25 -4.93 29.72 7.60
C CYS A 25 -4.30 29.08 8.84
N ASN A 26 -4.18 27.74 8.87
CA ASN A 26 -3.63 26.95 9.99
C ASN A 26 -4.33 27.11 11.36
N SER A 27 -5.47 27.81 11.41
CA SER A 27 -6.25 27.94 12.63
C SER A 27 -6.91 26.61 13.03
N PRO A 28 -6.91 26.26 14.33
CA PRO A 28 -7.61 25.09 14.85
C PRO A 28 -9.12 25.32 15.04
N THR A 29 -9.65 26.52 14.76
CA THR A 29 -11.09 26.82 14.95
C THR A 29 -11.65 27.73 13.86
N GLY A 30 -12.98 27.66 13.70
CA GLY A 30 -13.76 28.61 12.91
C GLY A 30 -13.94 28.23 11.44
N CYS A 31 -13.00 27.49 10.85
CA CYS A 31 -13.04 27.07 9.44
C CYS A 31 -13.73 25.71 9.23
N PHE A 32 -14.01 25.39 7.97
CA PHE A 32 -14.68 24.15 7.61
C PHE A 32 -14.05 23.51 6.39
N TYR A 33 -14.24 22.20 6.24
CA TYR A 33 -13.73 21.40 5.14
C TYR A 33 -14.70 20.28 4.80
N THR A 34 -14.74 19.84 3.55
CA THR A 34 -15.59 18.72 3.14
C THR A 34 -14.97 17.38 3.53
N GLU A 35 -15.77 16.31 3.58
CA GLU A 35 -15.27 14.96 3.89
C GLU A 35 -14.14 14.49 2.97
N ASP A 36 -14.29 14.80 1.69
CA ASP A 36 -13.34 14.55 0.63
C ASP A 36 -12.28 15.67 0.56
N GLU A 37 -12.25 16.61 1.51
CA GLU A 37 -11.35 17.76 1.60
C GLU A 37 -11.21 18.65 0.33
N SER A 38 -12.01 18.40 -0.72
CA SER A 38 -11.94 19.09 -2.02
C SER A 38 -12.27 20.58 -1.90
N LEU A 39 -13.07 20.94 -0.89
CA LEU A 39 -13.43 22.31 -0.58
C LEU A 39 -13.10 22.65 0.87
N SER A 40 -12.62 23.89 1.05
CA SER A 40 -12.41 24.47 2.37
C SER A 40 -13.03 25.86 2.46
N TYR A 41 -13.76 26.12 3.54
CA TYR A 41 -14.17 27.46 3.95
C TYR A 41 -13.15 28.02 4.94
N CYS A 42 -12.37 29.00 4.51
CA CYS A 42 -11.44 29.72 5.36
C CYS A 42 -12.06 31.04 5.85
N CYS A 43 -11.94 31.30 7.14
CA CYS A 43 -12.54 32.47 7.80
C CYS A 43 -11.53 33.59 8.06
N ARG A 44 -10.26 33.40 7.68
CA ARG A 44 -9.15 34.31 8.04
C ARG A 44 -8.31 34.74 6.86
N ARG A 45 -8.32 33.97 5.76
CA ARG A 45 -7.66 34.36 4.51
C ARG A 45 -8.72 34.49 3.44
N THR A 46 -8.58 35.56 2.68
CA THR A 46 -9.43 35.92 1.54
C THR A 46 -8.58 36.36 0.38
N GLU A 47 -7.35 35.84 0.22
CA GLU A 47 -6.49 36.10 -0.94
C GLU A 47 -6.84 35.13 -2.09
N GLU A 48 -6.51 35.50 -3.33
CA GLU A 48 -6.87 34.76 -4.54
C GLU A 48 -6.20 33.38 -4.64
N PHE A 49 -4.98 33.28 -4.13
CA PHE A 49 -4.23 32.05 -4.01
C PHE A 49 -3.66 31.93 -2.59
N ALA A 50 -3.84 30.76 -1.97
CA ALA A 50 -3.33 30.50 -0.62
C ALA A 50 -2.73 29.10 -0.55
N GLY A 51 -1.42 29.01 -0.81
CA GLY A 51 -0.73 27.73 -0.98
C GLY A 51 -1.19 27.03 -2.26
N ASN A 52 -1.49 25.73 -2.19
CA ASN A 52 -1.96 24.91 -3.31
C ASN A 52 -3.49 24.99 -3.53
N ALA A 53 -4.17 25.93 -2.86
CA ALA A 53 -5.61 26.09 -2.95
C ALA A 53 -5.97 27.36 -3.70
N ARG A 54 -6.90 27.24 -4.64
CA ARG A 54 -7.42 28.34 -5.45
C ARG A 54 -8.71 28.88 -4.83
N ARG A 55 -8.80 30.19 -4.64
CA ARG A 55 -10.03 30.82 -4.13
C ARG A 55 -11.09 30.83 -5.23
N ILE A 56 -12.18 30.12 -5.01
CA ILE A 56 -13.33 30.07 -5.93
C ILE A 56 -14.18 31.33 -5.80
N ARG A 57 -14.50 31.71 -4.55
CA ARG A 57 -15.36 32.86 -4.26
C ARG A 57 -15.25 33.30 -2.81
N ILE A 58 -15.89 34.41 -2.47
CA ILE A 58 -16.14 34.85 -1.10
C ILE A 58 -17.64 34.73 -0.85
N THR A 59 -18.05 34.17 0.29
CA THR A 59 -19.47 34.07 0.66
C THR A 59 -20.01 35.42 1.11
N ALA A 60 -21.33 35.58 1.14
CA ALA A 60 -21.98 36.76 1.73
C ALA A 60 -21.61 37.02 3.20
N THR A 61 -21.13 35.97 3.91
CA THR A 61 -20.64 36.04 5.29
C THR A 61 -19.14 36.36 5.39
N GLY A 62 -18.47 36.71 4.29
CA GLY A 62 -17.06 37.08 4.26
C GLY A 62 -16.08 35.90 4.31
N LEU A 63 -16.55 34.66 4.14
CA LEU A 63 -15.68 33.47 4.15
C LEU A 63 -15.09 33.23 2.76
N GLY A 64 -13.78 33.03 2.69
CA GLY A 64 -13.12 32.58 1.47
C GLY A 64 -13.41 31.11 1.22
N VAL A 65 -13.92 30.79 0.03
CA VAL A 65 -14.15 29.43 -0.44
C VAL A 65 -12.99 29.02 -1.31
N TYR A 66 -12.32 27.95 -0.96
CA TYR A 66 -11.12 27.46 -1.63
C TYR A 66 -11.37 26.07 -2.20
N SER A 67 -11.07 25.89 -3.49
CA SER A 67 -10.90 24.58 -4.10
C SER A 67 -9.45 24.16 -3.98
N HIS A 68 -9.24 22.87 -3.77
CA HIS A 68 -7.95 22.24 -3.95
C HIS A 68 -8.01 21.56 -5.33
N GLU A 69 -7.27 22.08 -6.31
CA GLU A 69 -7.15 21.45 -7.63
C GLU A 69 -6.27 20.19 -7.46
N GLY A 70 -6.75 19.04 -7.95
CA GLY A 70 -6.16 17.73 -7.69
C GLY A 70 -6.98 16.97 -6.67
N ALA A 71 -7.52 15.81 -7.07
CA ALA A 71 -8.28 14.93 -6.21
C ALA A 71 -7.56 14.80 -4.88
N THR A 72 -8.22 15.18 -3.79
CA THR A 72 -7.59 14.94 -2.50
C THR A 72 -7.34 13.45 -2.39
N TRP A 73 -6.25 13.11 -1.74
CA TRP A 73 -5.82 11.73 -1.54
C TRP A 73 -6.96 10.75 -1.19
N LEU A 74 -7.89 11.16 -0.32
CA LEU A 74 -9.08 10.37 0.05
C LEU A 74 -10.04 10.10 -1.12
N HIS A 75 -10.16 11.03 -2.05
CA HIS A 75 -10.96 10.89 -3.27
C HIS A 75 -10.27 10.01 -4.32
N ALA A 76 -8.95 10.18 -4.52
CA ALA A 76 -8.14 9.28 -5.36
C ALA A 76 -8.23 7.82 -4.87
N MET A 77 -8.15 7.58 -3.55
CA MET A 77 -8.33 6.25 -2.96
C MET A 77 -9.69 5.61 -3.22
N LYS A 78 -10.78 6.39 -3.15
CA LYS A 78 -12.15 5.87 -3.36
C LYS A 78 -12.34 5.40 -4.81
N LEU A 79 -11.65 6.01 -5.77
CA LEU A 79 -11.76 5.69 -7.19
C LEU A 79 -10.88 4.53 -7.62
N ILE A 80 -9.65 4.42 -7.12
CA ILE A 80 -8.79 3.26 -7.41
C ILE A 80 -9.42 1.96 -6.89
N LYS A 81 -10.16 2.02 -5.77
CA LYS A 81 -10.95 0.88 -5.25
C LYS A 81 -12.07 0.42 -6.20
N ASN A 82 -12.62 1.31 -7.03
CA ASN A 82 -13.74 1.02 -7.93
C ASN A 82 -13.28 0.69 -9.36
N TYR A 83 -11.97 0.64 -9.63
CA TYR A 83 -11.44 0.26 -10.92
C TYR A 83 -11.37 -1.27 -11.04
N PRO A 84 -11.96 -1.90 -12.07
CA PRO A 84 -11.83 -3.34 -12.26
C PRO A 84 -10.36 -3.67 -12.54
N GLN A 85 -9.71 -4.33 -11.59
CA GLN A 85 -8.40 -4.94 -11.83
C GLN A 85 -8.53 -5.91 -13.02
N PRO A 86 -7.57 -5.96 -13.97
CA PRO A 86 -7.58 -6.92 -15.08
C PRO A 86 -7.58 -8.40 -14.65
N SER A 87 -7.63 -8.68 -13.34
CA SER A 87 -7.76 -9.99 -12.75
C SER A 87 -8.84 -10.05 -11.66
N GLN A 88 -9.92 -9.26 -11.75
CA GLN A 88 -11.09 -9.50 -10.92
C GLN A 88 -11.66 -10.88 -11.25
N ARG A 89 -11.11 -11.91 -10.58
CA ARG A 89 -11.93 -12.97 -10.04
C ARG A 89 -13.14 -12.29 -9.41
N LYS A 90 -14.32 -12.73 -9.83
CA LYS A 90 -15.60 -12.10 -9.53
C LYS A 90 -15.69 -11.78 -8.04
N GLU A 91 -16.35 -10.69 -7.69
CA GLU A 91 -16.72 -10.37 -6.29
C GLU A 91 -17.44 -11.54 -5.59
N GLU A 92 -18.03 -12.46 -6.37
CA GLU A 92 -18.62 -13.73 -5.92
C GLU A 92 -17.61 -14.70 -5.27
N ASP A 93 -16.29 -14.58 -5.53
CA ASP A 93 -15.23 -15.37 -4.87
C ASP A 93 -14.85 -14.83 -3.47
N PHE A 94 -15.44 -13.70 -3.04
CA PHE A 94 -15.14 -13.02 -1.77
C PHE A 94 -16.20 -13.24 -0.69
N LEU A 95 -17.18 -14.11 -0.94
CA LEU A 95 -18.15 -14.55 0.08
C LEU A 95 -17.57 -15.70 0.90
N ASP A 96 -16.55 -15.37 1.67
CA ASP A 96 -16.24 -15.97 2.97
C ASP A 96 -15.15 -15.08 3.57
N GLU A 97 -15.57 -14.08 4.36
CA GLU A 97 -14.64 -13.37 5.25
C GLU A 97 -14.09 -14.41 6.23
N ALA A 98 -13.00 -15.07 5.85
CA ALA A 98 -12.23 -15.91 6.76
C ALA A 98 -12.02 -15.08 8.05
N PRO A 99 -12.26 -15.66 9.23
CA PRO A 99 -12.30 -14.89 10.48
C PRO A 99 -11.05 -14.02 10.58
N SER A 100 -11.27 -12.70 10.70
CA SER A 100 -10.21 -11.70 10.74
C SER A 100 -9.34 -11.97 11.97
N ILE A 101 -8.22 -12.66 11.75
CA ILE A 101 -7.19 -12.81 12.77
C ILE A 101 -6.51 -11.45 12.96
N ASP A 102 -6.22 -11.11 14.21
CA ASP A 102 -5.54 -9.86 14.54
C ASP A 102 -4.18 -9.80 13.81
N PRO A 103 -3.90 -8.73 13.03
CA PRO A 103 -2.61 -8.52 12.38
C PRO A 103 -1.41 -8.63 13.32
N ALA A 104 -1.56 -8.30 14.60
CA ALA A 104 -0.50 -8.45 15.60
C ALA A 104 -0.12 -9.92 15.82
N ILE A 105 -1.10 -10.85 15.75
CA ILE A 105 -0.85 -12.28 15.86
C ILE A 105 -0.11 -12.79 14.62
N ILE A 106 -0.49 -12.32 13.43
CA ILE A 106 0.20 -12.64 12.17
C ILE A 106 1.66 -12.19 12.25
N SER A 107 1.89 -10.91 12.59
CA SER A 107 3.23 -10.32 12.72
C SER A 107 4.08 -11.10 13.72
N ALA A 108 3.54 -11.40 14.90
CA ALA A 108 4.24 -12.18 15.92
C ALA A 108 4.60 -13.59 15.43
N ALA A 109 3.68 -14.31 14.79
CA ALA A 109 3.91 -15.67 14.32
C ALA A 109 5.02 -15.71 13.26
N TYR A 110 5.00 -14.77 12.32
CA TYR A 110 6.01 -14.70 11.26
C TYR A 110 7.36 -14.21 11.77
N ASN A 111 7.40 -13.27 12.70
CA ASN A 111 8.66 -12.87 13.36
C ASN A 111 9.26 -14.01 14.18
N ILE A 112 8.44 -14.78 14.89
CA ILE A 112 8.87 -15.99 15.59
C ILE A 112 9.41 -17.02 14.60
N LEU A 113 8.72 -17.25 13.48
CA LEU A 113 9.15 -18.18 12.44
C LEU A 113 10.53 -17.80 11.89
N ILE A 114 10.73 -16.53 11.54
CA ILE A 114 12.02 -15.99 11.09
C ILE A 114 13.09 -16.17 12.17
N GLY A 115 12.77 -15.89 13.44
CA GLY A 115 13.73 -16.02 14.54
C GLY A 115 14.13 -17.47 14.88
N ILE A 116 13.24 -18.45 14.68
CA ILE A 116 13.53 -19.88 14.92
C ILE A 116 14.23 -20.51 13.71
N SER A 117 13.83 -20.12 12.50
CA SER A 117 14.36 -20.64 11.24
C SER A 117 14.83 -19.49 10.35
N PRO A 118 15.91 -18.77 10.75
CA PRO A 118 16.45 -17.68 9.95
C PRO A 118 17.16 -18.21 8.70
N ALA A 119 17.20 -17.41 7.64
CA ALA A 119 17.91 -17.75 6.41
C ALA A 119 19.41 -18.00 6.64
N THR A 120 20.00 -17.38 7.67
CA THR A 120 21.41 -17.54 8.05
C THR A 120 21.80 -18.96 8.44
N HIS A 121 20.84 -19.81 8.83
CA HIS A 121 21.09 -21.22 9.13
C HIS A 121 21.24 -22.09 7.86
N PHE A 122 20.96 -21.53 6.68
CA PHE A 122 20.93 -22.24 5.40
C PHE A 122 21.88 -21.54 4.41
N PRO A 123 23.15 -21.95 4.35
CA PRO A 123 24.16 -21.30 3.50
C PRO A 123 23.75 -21.17 2.04
N GLU A 124 22.95 -22.09 1.52
CA GLU A 124 22.42 -22.05 0.15
C GLU A 124 21.51 -20.84 -0.11
N LEU A 125 20.83 -20.31 0.90
CA LEU A 125 19.98 -19.12 0.78
C LEU A 125 20.79 -17.83 0.84
N ILE A 126 21.99 -17.89 1.45
CA ILE A 126 22.88 -16.75 1.64
C ILE A 126 23.85 -16.62 0.47
N ALA A 127 24.60 -17.68 0.18
CA ALA A 127 25.80 -17.66 -0.65
C ALA A 127 25.59 -18.09 -2.11
N ALA A 128 24.42 -18.61 -2.48
CA ALA A 128 24.13 -18.94 -3.88
C ALA A 128 24.20 -17.70 -4.80
N ASP A 129 24.39 -17.91 -6.10
CA ASP A 129 24.45 -16.84 -7.12
C ASP A 129 23.23 -15.92 -7.10
N ASP A 130 22.09 -16.44 -6.65
CA ASP A 130 20.85 -15.69 -6.49
C ASP A 130 20.39 -15.64 -5.02
N GLY A 131 21.30 -15.88 -4.07
CA GLY A 131 21.07 -15.74 -2.63
C GLY A 131 21.03 -14.29 -2.15
N LEU A 132 21.01 -14.12 -0.82
CA LEU A 132 20.97 -12.80 -0.18
C LEU A 132 22.28 -12.01 -0.36
N ASN A 133 23.45 -12.66 -0.36
CA ASN A 133 24.73 -11.97 -0.55
C ASN A 133 24.86 -11.35 -1.95
N ALA A 134 24.39 -12.06 -2.98
CA ALA A 134 24.35 -11.55 -4.35
C ALA A 134 23.54 -10.25 -4.46
N ARG A 135 22.62 -10.01 -3.51
CA ARG A 135 21.76 -8.82 -3.41
C ARG A 135 22.23 -7.78 -2.40
N ARG A 136 23.44 -7.91 -1.85
CA ARG A 136 23.95 -7.04 -0.77
C ARG A 136 23.07 -7.05 0.49
N LEU A 137 22.34 -8.15 0.72
CA LEU A 137 21.47 -8.35 1.88
C LEU A 137 22.10 -9.24 2.96
N GLY A 138 23.42 -9.49 2.88
CA GLY A 138 24.13 -10.37 3.82
C GLY A 138 24.06 -9.89 5.27
N GLU A 139 24.25 -8.59 5.52
CA GLU A 139 24.23 -7.99 6.86
C GLU A 139 22.85 -7.99 7.51
N VAL A 140 21.80 -8.12 6.70
CA VAL A 140 20.38 -8.12 7.12
C VAL A 140 19.73 -9.48 6.87
N SER A 141 20.53 -10.53 6.68
CA SER A 141 20.04 -11.86 6.33
C SER A 141 19.23 -12.53 7.44
N ASP A 142 19.40 -12.09 8.69
CA ASP A 142 18.59 -12.50 9.85
C ASP A 142 17.15 -11.98 9.79
N MET A 143 16.85 -11.04 8.88
CA MET A 143 15.50 -10.52 8.65
C MET A 143 14.65 -11.40 7.72
N TYR A 144 15.23 -12.46 7.17
CA TYR A 144 14.57 -13.41 6.28
C TYR A 144 14.47 -14.78 6.94
N GLY A 145 13.39 -15.48 6.65
CA GLY A 145 13.18 -16.84 7.15
C GLY A 145 13.62 -17.89 6.14
N ALA A 146 13.69 -19.13 6.61
CA ALA A 146 13.87 -20.31 5.80
C ALA A 146 12.74 -21.29 6.07
N LEU A 147 12.14 -21.82 5.00
CA LEU A 147 11.16 -22.90 5.07
C LEU A 147 11.87 -24.24 4.82
N PRO A 148 11.92 -25.15 5.81
CA PRO A 148 12.55 -26.45 5.64
C PRO A 148 11.88 -27.31 4.55
N GLY A 149 12.69 -28.06 3.80
CA GLY A 149 12.21 -28.89 2.69
C GLY A 149 11.40 -30.13 3.08
N THR A 150 11.64 -30.69 4.27
CA THR A 150 10.97 -31.90 4.77
C THR A 150 9.76 -31.58 5.64
N LEU A 151 8.70 -32.39 5.57
CA LEU A 151 7.48 -32.21 6.36
C LEU A 151 7.74 -32.28 7.86
N ASP A 152 8.55 -33.23 8.34
CA ASP A 152 8.80 -33.39 9.78
C ASP A 152 9.43 -32.14 10.39
N ARG A 153 10.44 -31.57 9.73
CA ARG A 153 11.03 -30.28 10.16
C ARG A 153 10.04 -29.13 10.11
N ARG A 154 9.07 -29.14 9.18
CA ARG A 154 8.03 -28.11 9.13
C ARG A 154 7.03 -28.28 10.27
N ILE A 155 6.70 -29.50 10.66
CA ILE A 155 5.86 -29.80 11.84
C ILE A 155 6.58 -29.32 13.11
N ASP A 156 7.86 -29.70 13.29
CA ASP A 156 8.67 -29.26 14.44
C ASP A 156 8.76 -27.74 14.54
N LEU A 157 8.85 -27.06 13.38
CA LEU A 157 8.88 -25.61 13.31
C LEU A 157 7.54 -25.01 13.78
N VAL A 158 6.41 -25.59 13.38
CA VAL A 158 5.08 -25.14 13.82
C VAL A 158 4.87 -25.38 15.31
N ASP A 159 5.34 -26.51 15.85
CA ASP A 159 5.25 -26.80 17.29
C ASP A 159 6.03 -25.74 18.10
N GLN A 160 7.23 -25.36 17.64
CA GLN A 160 8.02 -24.29 18.28
C GLN A 160 7.39 -22.90 18.13
N VAL A 161 6.85 -22.56 16.95
CA VAL A 161 6.12 -21.30 16.73
C VAL A 161 4.93 -21.21 17.67
N SER A 162 4.14 -22.30 17.77
CA SER A 162 2.96 -22.38 18.64
C SER A 162 3.34 -22.21 20.12
N ALA A 163 4.41 -22.87 20.57
CA ALA A 163 4.89 -22.73 21.94
C ALA A 163 5.29 -21.29 22.29
N ARG A 164 5.98 -20.58 21.39
CA ARG A 164 6.35 -19.17 21.62
C ARG A 164 5.14 -18.24 21.53
N LEU A 165 4.23 -18.46 20.58
CA LEU A 165 3.00 -17.68 20.47
C LEU A 165 2.14 -17.81 21.73
N GLN A 166 2.05 -18.99 22.34
CA GLN A 166 1.33 -19.20 23.60
C GLN A 166 1.84 -18.31 24.73
N THR A 167 3.14 -17.98 24.75
CA THR A 167 3.70 -17.08 25.76
C THR A 167 3.28 -15.62 25.55
N ILE A 168 3.05 -15.21 24.30
CA ILE A 168 2.65 -13.84 23.93
C ILE A 168 1.12 -13.67 23.99
N PHE A 169 0.38 -14.71 23.60
CA PHE A 169 -1.07 -14.74 23.51
C PHE A 169 -1.65 -15.89 24.34
N PRO A 170 -1.53 -15.85 25.69
CA PRO A 170 -1.97 -16.92 26.57
C PRO A 170 -3.47 -17.22 26.50
N GLN A 171 -4.27 -16.26 26.04
CA GLN A 171 -5.71 -16.36 25.86
C GLN A 171 -6.14 -17.20 24.64
N ARG A 172 -5.24 -17.48 23.70
CA ARG A 172 -5.56 -18.33 22.55
C ARG A 172 -5.54 -19.80 22.95
N ASP A 173 -6.43 -20.57 22.34
CA ASP A 173 -6.47 -22.02 22.50
C ASP A 173 -5.11 -22.63 22.09
N PRO A 174 -4.40 -23.32 23.01
CA PRO A 174 -3.11 -23.93 22.73
C PRO A 174 -3.12 -24.89 21.54
N SER A 175 -4.25 -25.57 21.31
CA SER A 175 -4.39 -26.54 20.21
C SER A 175 -4.63 -25.89 18.85
N ARG A 176 -4.97 -24.58 18.84
CA ARG A 176 -5.33 -23.81 17.63
C ARG A 176 -4.51 -22.52 17.52
N MET A 177 -3.30 -22.51 18.09
CA MET A 177 -2.49 -21.29 18.21
C MET A 177 -2.26 -20.58 16.86
N VAL A 178 -1.89 -21.36 15.84
CA VAL A 178 -1.61 -20.88 14.47
C VAL A 178 -2.84 -20.91 13.55
N ALA A 179 -4.02 -21.29 14.04
CA ALA A 179 -5.23 -21.33 13.24
C ALA A 179 -5.60 -19.94 12.72
N GLY A 180 -5.91 -19.86 11.42
CA GLY A 180 -6.25 -18.61 10.73
C GLY A 180 -5.04 -17.80 10.25
N ILE A 181 -3.81 -18.19 10.59
CA ILE A 181 -2.59 -17.53 10.09
C ILE A 181 -2.26 -18.09 8.70
N PRO A 182 -2.11 -17.26 7.64
CA PRO A 182 -1.86 -17.76 6.29
C PRO A 182 -0.61 -18.64 6.19
N GLY A 183 -0.74 -19.74 5.45
CA GLY A 183 0.33 -20.71 5.25
C GLY A 183 0.41 -21.79 6.33
N PHE A 184 -0.23 -21.61 7.48
CA PHE A 184 -0.46 -22.67 8.46
C PHE A 184 -1.78 -23.38 8.14
N TRP A 185 -1.85 -24.68 8.36
CA TRP A 185 -3.05 -25.48 8.16
C TRP A 185 -2.99 -26.78 8.96
N PHE A 186 -4.14 -27.42 9.21
CA PHE A 186 -4.21 -28.62 10.03
C PHE A 186 -4.31 -29.88 9.16
N ASP A 187 -3.35 -30.78 9.30
CA ASP A 187 -3.40 -32.09 8.66
C ASP A 187 -4.18 -33.07 9.55
N LYS A 188 -5.43 -33.35 9.15
CA LYS A 188 -6.32 -34.28 9.85
C LYS A 188 -5.77 -35.71 9.90
N HIS A 189 -4.99 -36.13 8.92
CA HIS A 189 -4.43 -37.49 8.90
C HIS A 189 -3.31 -37.66 9.92
N ARG A 190 -2.51 -36.60 10.11
CA ARG A 190 -1.39 -36.59 11.06
C ARG A 190 -1.78 -36.08 12.45
N GLY A 191 -2.93 -35.39 12.56
CA GLY A 191 -3.32 -34.69 13.79
C GLY A 191 -2.35 -33.57 14.15
N LYS A 192 -1.74 -32.93 13.14
CA LYS A 192 -0.66 -31.96 13.32
C LYS A 192 -0.88 -30.72 12.47
N TRP A 193 -0.44 -29.56 12.98
CA TRP A 193 -0.35 -28.35 12.20
C TRP A 193 0.90 -28.38 11.31
N ILE A 194 0.76 -27.90 10.07
CA ILE A 194 1.81 -27.85 9.05
C ILE A 194 1.89 -26.42 8.50
N ILE A 195 3.08 -26.02 8.08
CA ILE A 195 3.33 -24.76 7.37
C ILE A 195 3.75 -25.03 5.93
N GLY A 196 3.26 -24.22 5.00
CA GLY A 196 3.62 -24.29 3.58
C GLY A 196 3.03 -25.51 2.84
N PRO A 197 3.49 -25.76 1.60
CA PRO A 197 2.94 -26.83 0.77
C PRO A 197 3.31 -28.22 1.30
N LEU A 198 2.50 -29.22 0.93
CA LEU A 198 2.79 -30.64 1.19
C LEU A 198 4.04 -31.14 0.46
N GLN A 199 4.30 -30.59 -0.73
CA GLN A 199 5.43 -30.98 -1.56
C GLN A 199 6.75 -30.78 -0.80
N GLU A 200 7.55 -31.85 -0.72
CA GLU A 200 8.91 -31.78 -0.21
C GLU A 200 9.88 -31.34 -1.31
N TYR A 201 10.97 -30.71 -0.89
CA TYR A 201 12.02 -30.20 -1.76
C TYR A 201 13.38 -30.32 -1.08
N LYS A 202 14.45 -30.27 -1.88
CA LYS A 202 15.82 -30.40 -1.37
C LYS A 202 16.27 -29.08 -0.73
N GLY A 203 16.81 -29.15 0.49
CA GLY A 203 17.31 -27.98 1.21
C GLY A 203 16.18 -27.14 1.84
N ALA A 204 16.39 -25.84 1.93
CA ALA A 204 15.35 -24.88 2.34
C ALA A 204 14.93 -23.96 1.18
N ARG A 205 13.78 -23.28 1.37
CA ARG A 205 13.35 -22.17 0.51
C ARG A 205 13.36 -20.88 1.31
N LEU A 206 13.74 -19.78 0.64
CA LEU A 206 13.75 -18.46 1.26
C LEU A 206 12.33 -17.97 1.51
N LEU A 207 12.06 -17.53 2.74
CA LEU A 207 10.86 -16.80 3.12
C LEU A 207 11.15 -15.30 3.08
N VAL A 208 10.49 -14.62 2.15
CA VAL A 208 10.63 -13.19 1.89
C VAL A 208 9.47 -12.44 2.54
N PRO A 209 9.71 -11.65 3.59
CA PRO A 209 8.63 -11.04 4.35
C PRO A 209 8.22 -9.67 3.80
N PHE A 210 6.91 -9.43 3.77
CA PHE A 210 6.30 -8.14 3.42
C PHE A 210 5.97 -7.39 4.69
N ARG A 211 6.53 -6.18 4.82
CA ARG A 211 6.49 -5.40 6.06
C ARG A 211 5.80 -4.05 5.90
N ASN A 212 5.08 -3.63 6.93
CA ASN A 212 4.60 -2.25 7.01
C ASN A 212 5.74 -1.27 7.34
N ILE A 213 5.40 0.00 7.55
CA ILE A 213 6.36 1.06 7.86
C ILE A 213 7.02 0.86 9.24
N GLU A 214 6.34 0.19 10.17
CA GLU A 214 6.84 -0.19 11.49
C GLU A 214 7.73 -1.44 11.49
N GLY A 215 7.75 -2.21 10.40
CA GLY A 215 8.52 -3.46 10.28
C GLY A 215 7.75 -4.73 10.68
N ASP A 216 6.46 -4.63 10.99
CA ASP A 216 5.58 -5.78 11.22
C ASP A 216 5.43 -6.61 9.95
N VAL A 217 5.54 -7.93 10.08
CA VAL A 217 5.42 -8.84 8.95
C VAL A 217 3.95 -9.18 8.72
N LEU A 218 3.38 -8.69 7.61
CA LEU A 218 1.97 -8.88 7.27
C LEU A 218 1.72 -10.13 6.39
N ALA A 219 2.73 -10.50 5.59
CA ALA A 219 2.70 -11.69 4.74
C ALA A 219 4.12 -12.16 4.44
N MET A 220 4.25 -13.37 3.90
CA MET A 220 5.51 -13.89 3.38
C MET A 220 5.31 -14.50 2.00
N GLN A 221 6.29 -14.31 1.12
CA GLN A 221 6.42 -15.09 -0.10
C GLN A 221 7.45 -16.20 0.12
N ILE A 222 7.18 -17.37 -0.46
CA ILE A 222 8.15 -18.44 -0.63
C ILE A 222 8.82 -18.20 -1.98
N ARG A 223 10.15 -18.12 -1.97
CA ARG A 223 10.95 -18.06 -3.20
C ARG A 223 11.42 -19.46 -3.57
N THR A 224 11.16 -19.85 -4.81
CA THR A 224 11.66 -21.13 -5.35
C THR A 224 13.12 -20.99 -5.76
N ASN A 225 13.96 -21.93 -5.33
CA ASN A 225 15.38 -21.95 -5.64
C ASN A 225 15.62 -22.00 -7.16
N LYS A 226 16.64 -21.29 -7.64
CA LYS A 226 17.01 -21.27 -9.07
C LYS A 226 17.23 -22.66 -9.64
N HIS A 227 17.95 -23.53 -8.92
CA HIS A 227 18.21 -24.91 -9.37
C HIS A 227 16.92 -25.72 -9.55
N GLU A 228 15.94 -25.59 -8.64
CA GLU A 228 14.64 -26.26 -8.78
C GLU A 228 13.86 -25.77 -10.00
N ARG A 229 13.93 -24.46 -10.30
CA ARG A 229 13.30 -23.89 -11.49
C ARG A 229 14.00 -24.27 -12.79
N LEU A 230 15.31 -24.50 -12.76
CA LEU A 230 16.03 -25.03 -13.92
C LEU A 230 15.59 -26.46 -14.25
N GLN A 231 15.27 -27.25 -13.22
CA GLN A 231 14.75 -28.61 -13.39
C GLN A 231 13.25 -28.63 -13.73
N ASN A 232 12.49 -27.67 -13.21
CA ASN A 232 11.05 -27.53 -13.43
C ASN A 232 10.71 -26.08 -13.79
N PRO A 233 10.83 -25.70 -15.08
CA PRO A 233 10.61 -24.31 -15.53
C PRO A 233 9.22 -23.75 -15.23
N GLU A 234 8.22 -24.61 -15.07
CA GLU A 234 6.84 -24.25 -14.71
C GLU A 234 6.68 -23.79 -13.25
N LEU A 235 7.69 -24.01 -12.39
CA LEU A 235 7.61 -23.57 -11.00
C LEU A 235 7.70 -22.04 -10.93
N PRO A 236 6.76 -21.39 -10.22
CA PRO A 236 6.79 -19.95 -10.06
C PRO A 236 8.04 -19.51 -9.28
N HIS A 237 8.58 -18.34 -9.62
CA HIS A 237 9.73 -17.79 -8.92
C HIS A 237 9.39 -17.42 -7.46
N TYR A 238 8.19 -16.86 -7.27
CA TYR A 238 7.63 -16.53 -5.97
C TYR A 238 6.17 -16.97 -5.90
N PHE A 239 5.74 -17.39 -4.73
CA PHE A 239 4.33 -17.60 -4.43
C PHE A 239 4.07 -17.27 -2.96
N TRP A 240 2.84 -16.86 -2.64
CA TRP A 240 2.49 -16.51 -1.26
C TRP A 240 2.53 -17.73 -0.35
N LEU A 241 3.07 -17.55 0.86
CA LEU A 241 2.88 -18.47 1.97
C LEU A 241 1.40 -18.38 2.39
N SER A 242 0.57 -19.19 1.73
CA SER A 242 -0.87 -19.18 1.87
C SER A 242 -1.39 -20.62 1.82
N SER A 243 -2.46 -20.90 2.54
CA SER A 243 -3.01 -22.26 2.70
C SER A 243 -4.52 -22.37 2.44
N PRO A 244 -5.14 -21.59 1.51
CA PRO A 244 -6.60 -21.55 1.37
C PRO A 244 -7.22 -22.89 0.94
N ASN A 245 -6.43 -23.76 0.32
CA ASN A 245 -6.89 -25.04 -0.21
C ASN A 245 -6.65 -26.21 0.79
N TYR A 246 -6.18 -25.91 2.00
CA TYR A 246 -5.89 -26.90 3.02
C TYR A 246 -6.90 -26.81 4.18
N PRO A 247 -7.19 -27.91 4.90
CA PRO A 247 -8.10 -27.89 6.03
C PRO A 247 -7.65 -26.89 7.11
N GLU A 248 -8.58 -26.04 7.55
CA GLU A 248 -8.32 -24.97 8.53
C GLU A 248 -7.20 -23.99 8.12
N GLY A 249 -6.82 -24.00 6.84
CA GLY A 249 -5.86 -23.07 6.28
C GLY A 249 -6.47 -21.72 5.96
N ALA A 250 -5.60 -20.73 5.76
CA ALA A 250 -5.99 -19.34 5.55
C ALA A 250 -5.37 -18.75 4.29
N ARG A 251 -6.17 -17.92 3.61
CA ARG A 251 -5.74 -17.12 2.47
C ARG A 251 -4.95 -15.91 2.96
N VAL A 252 -3.92 -15.49 2.22
CA VAL A 252 -3.36 -14.14 2.39
C VAL A 252 -4.38 -13.11 1.92
N CYS A 253 -4.94 -12.34 2.85
CA CYS A 253 -5.92 -11.31 2.56
C CYS A 253 -5.23 -10.07 2.01
N ARG A 254 -5.48 -9.74 0.72
CA ARG A 254 -4.96 -8.57 -0.01
C ARG A 254 -3.43 -8.48 0.04
N ALA A 255 -2.76 -8.91 -1.02
CA ALA A 255 -1.30 -8.83 -1.19
C ALA A 255 -0.73 -7.50 -0.63
N PRO A 256 -0.10 -7.50 0.56
CA PRO A 256 0.31 -6.24 1.19
C PRO A 256 1.48 -5.63 0.43
N ILE A 257 1.66 -4.32 0.59
CA ILE A 257 2.90 -3.66 0.18
C ILE A 257 4.00 -3.90 1.23
N HIS A 258 5.25 -3.88 0.79
CA HIS A 258 6.44 -3.90 1.63
C HIS A 258 7.04 -2.49 1.67
N SER A 259 7.30 -1.94 2.86
CA SER A 259 7.99 -0.66 3.05
C SER A 259 9.38 -0.90 3.62
N THR A 260 10.40 -0.18 3.15
CA THR A 260 11.78 -0.28 3.68
C THR A 260 12.13 0.81 4.69
N HIS A 261 11.15 1.60 5.15
CA HIS A 261 11.40 2.63 6.16
C HIS A 261 12.00 2.06 7.44
N PHE A 262 11.43 0.95 7.94
CA PHE A 262 11.94 0.24 9.12
C PHE A 262 13.38 -0.28 8.92
N LEU A 263 13.73 -0.70 7.70
CA LEU A 263 15.07 -1.16 7.35
C LEU A 263 16.07 -0.01 7.39
N ALA A 264 15.70 1.15 6.84
CA ALA A 264 16.52 2.35 6.89
C ALA A 264 16.79 2.78 8.35
N GLN A 265 15.76 2.75 9.21
CA GLN A 265 15.93 3.03 10.64
C GLN A 265 16.89 2.05 11.32
N ARG A 266 16.69 0.75 11.09
CA ARG A 266 17.53 -0.32 11.66
C ARG A 266 19.00 -0.18 11.28
N LEU A 267 19.27 0.25 10.05
CA LEU A 267 20.63 0.46 9.54
C LEU A 267 21.21 1.85 9.87
N GLY A 268 20.47 2.71 10.58
CA GLY A 268 20.92 4.04 10.97
C GLY A 268 20.96 5.05 9.82
N TYR A 269 20.11 4.88 8.80
CA TYR A 269 20.04 5.74 7.61
C TYR A 269 19.04 6.91 7.74
N ASP A 270 18.58 7.22 8.96
CA ASP A 270 17.50 8.20 9.18
C ASP A 270 17.91 9.67 8.97
N SER A 271 19.19 9.98 9.09
CA SER A 271 19.70 11.35 9.03
C SER A 271 20.07 11.82 7.61
N GLN A 272 19.71 11.07 6.57
CA GLN A 272 20.12 11.38 5.20
C GLN A 272 19.29 12.54 4.63
N GLN A 273 19.92 13.67 4.36
CA GLN A 273 19.30 14.76 3.58
C GLN A 273 19.02 14.30 2.14
N GLY A 274 17.89 14.73 1.57
CA GLY A 274 17.54 14.42 0.19
C GLY A 274 16.99 13.00 -0.03
N THR A 275 16.32 12.42 0.98
CA THR A 275 15.62 11.13 0.82
C THR A 275 14.58 11.22 -0.30
N ALA A 276 14.53 10.18 -1.13
CA ALA A 276 13.50 9.99 -2.13
C ALA A 276 12.75 8.67 -1.90
N LEU A 277 11.53 8.59 -2.42
CA LEU A 277 10.74 7.37 -2.42
C LEU A 277 10.87 6.67 -3.77
N LEU A 278 11.06 5.35 -3.75
CA LEU A 278 11.01 4.49 -4.93
C LEU A 278 9.81 3.55 -4.83
N LEU A 279 8.92 3.60 -5.83
CA LEU A 279 7.87 2.62 -6.02
C LEU A 279 8.37 1.52 -6.98
N THR A 280 8.36 0.26 -6.53
CA THR A 280 8.89 -0.87 -7.31
C THR A 280 8.11 -2.17 -7.08
N GLU A 281 8.58 -3.27 -7.65
CA GLU A 281 8.03 -4.61 -7.47
C GLU A 281 9.00 -5.51 -6.69
N GLY A 282 8.48 -6.25 -5.71
CA GLY A 282 9.20 -7.27 -4.96
C GLY A 282 9.97 -6.72 -3.75
N ALA A 283 9.72 -7.32 -2.58
CA ALA A 283 10.35 -6.92 -1.33
C ALA A 283 11.89 -7.01 -1.38
N LEU A 284 12.45 -8.09 -1.97
CA LEU A 284 13.91 -8.22 -2.09
C LEU A 284 14.54 -7.10 -2.91
N LYS A 285 13.87 -6.60 -3.96
CA LYS A 285 14.39 -5.48 -4.77
C LYS A 285 14.37 -4.20 -3.94
N ALA A 286 13.27 -3.94 -3.24
CA ALA A 286 13.14 -2.78 -2.36
C ALA A 286 14.22 -2.74 -1.28
N ASP A 287 14.42 -3.87 -0.58
CA ASP A 287 15.46 -3.99 0.45
C ASP A 287 16.85 -3.75 -0.16
N THR A 288 17.14 -4.35 -1.32
CA THR A 288 18.41 -4.21 -2.03
C THR A 288 18.72 -2.75 -2.39
N VAL A 289 17.74 -2.06 -2.99
CA VAL A 289 17.87 -0.63 -3.34
C VAL A 289 18.15 0.21 -2.10
N THR A 290 17.45 -0.06 -1.01
CA THR A 290 17.58 0.71 0.24
C THR A 290 18.95 0.51 0.86
N CYS A 291 19.46 -0.73 0.88
CA CYS A 291 20.80 -1.05 1.36
C CYS A 291 21.90 -0.40 0.50
N ILE A 292 21.82 -0.56 -0.83
CA ILE A 292 22.84 -0.01 -1.75
C ILE A 292 22.86 1.53 -1.72
N SER A 293 21.69 2.16 -1.67
CA SER A 293 21.57 3.62 -1.63
C SER A 293 21.84 4.21 -0.25
N GLN A 294 22.14 3.38 0.76
CA GLN A 294 22.32 3.79 2.17
C GLN A 294 21.13 4.64 2.67
N GLY A 295 19.92 4.21 2.32
CA GLY A 295 18.66 4.86 2.69
C GLY A 295 18.35 6.17 1.97
N ARG A 296 19.16 6.62 1.00
CA ARG A 296 18.82 7.77 0.15
C ARG A 296 17.60 7.47 -0.74
N LEU A 297 17.47 6.23 -1.19
CA LEU A 297 16.25 5.73 -1.80
C LEU A 297 15.56 4.80 -0.81
N ARG A 298 14.45 5.26 -0.23
CA ARG A 298 13.52 4.40 0.52
C ARG A 298 12.54 3.81 -0.47
N ALA A 299 12.24 2.52 -0.35
CA ALA A 299 11.43 1.82 -1.32
C ALA A 299 10.12 1.33 -0.71
N VAL A 300 9.06 1.34 -1.53
CA VAL A 300 7.81 0.65 -1.27
C VAL A 300 7.53 -0.26 -2.45
N ALA A 301 7.36 -1.54 -2.17
CA ALA A 301 7.17 -2.57 -3.18
C ALA A 301 5.82 -3.27 -3.07
N ASN A 302 5.19 -3.53 -4.22
CA ASN A 302 4.09 -4.49 -4.30
C ASN A 302 4.63 -5.89 -4.66
N SER A 303 3.75 -6.89 -4.74
CA SER A 303 4.11 -8.27 -5.08
C SER A 303 3.92 -8.62 -6.57
N GLY A 304 3.87 -7.61 -7.44
CA GLY A 304 3.50 -7.75 -8.83
C GLY A 304 2.99 -6.42 -9.40
N VAL A 305 3.43 -6.03 -10.59
CA VAL A 305 3.18 -4.71 -11.18
C VAL A 305 1.72 -4.24 -11.18
N SER A 306 0.72 -5.12 -11.23
CA SER A 306 -0.71 -4.76 -11.22
C SER A 306 -1.34 -4.69 -9.83
N ALA A 307 -0.64 -5.14 -8.79
CA ALA A 307 -1.16 -5.24 -7.43
C ALA A 307 -1.01 -3.93 -6.64
N SER A 308 -1.97 -3.70 -5.74
CA SER A 308 -1.88 -2.75 -4.62
C SER A 308 -1.49 -1.31 -5.00
N HIS A 309 -1.90 -0.84 -6.19
CA HIS A 309 -1.65 0.54 -6.65
C HIS A 309 -2.21 1.58 -5.68
N THR A 310 -3.38 1.32 -5.11
CA THR A 310 -3.98 2.17 -4.07
C THR A 310 -3.02 2.38 -2.90
N GLU A 311 -2.46 1.28 -2.38
CA GLU A 311 -1.53 1.29 -1.26
C GLU A 311 -0.21 1.98 -1.62
N LEU A 312 0.32 1.77 -2.84
CA LEU A 312 1.51 2.48 -3.34
C LEU A 312 1.30 4.00 -3.39
N VAL A 313 0.17 4.45 -3.94
CA VAL A 313 -0.16 5.89 -4.00
C VAL A 313 -0.33 6.45 -2.59
N THR A 314 -0.87 5.66 -1.65
CA THR A 314 -0.95 6.03 -0.21
C THR A 314 0.40 6.36 0.35
N ALA A 315 1.34 5.44 0.16
CA ALA A 315 2.69 5.58 0.66
C ALA A 315 3.38 6.79 0.03
N ALA A 316 3.17 7.03 -1.28
CA ALA A 316 3.70 8.19 -1.98
C ALA A 316 3.16 9.52 -1.44
N VAL A 317 1.84 9.62 -1.22
CA VAL A 317 1.24 10.83 -0.63
C VAL A 317 1.76 11.08 0.78
N GLN A 318 1.82 10.04 1.60
CA GLN A 318 2.33 10.17 2.96
C GLN A 318 3.79 10.63 2.96
N PHE A 319 4.63 10.01 2.13
CA PHE A 319 6.03 10.38 1.98
C PHE A 319 6.19 11.84 1.55
N GLN A 320 5.43 12.29 0.54
CA GLN A 320 5.50 13.67 0.06
C GLN A 320 5.09 14.68 1.14
N ARG A 321 4.07 14.36 1.96
CA ARG A 321 3.66 15.20 3.10
C ARG A 321 4.73 15.33 4.17
N GLU A 322 5.47 14.26 4.44
CA GLU A 322 6.44 14.19 5.53
C GLU A 322 7.83 14.72 5.12
N HIS A 323 8.27 14.40 3.90
CA HIS A 323 9.64 14.61 3.46
C HIS A 323 9.76 15.63 2.31
N ASN A 324 8.66 15.93 1.60
CA ASN A 324 8.66 16.78 0.41
C ASN A 324 9.75 16.41 -0.61
N GLY A 325 10.06 15.11 -0.70
CA GLY A 325 11.09 14.56 -1.59
C GLY A 325 10.51 14.00 -2.90
N PRO A 326 11.36 13.70 -3.89
CA PRO A 326 10.90 13.16 -5.16
C PRO A 326 10.38 11.73 -5.00
N VAL A 327 9.42 11.37 -5.86
CA VAL A 327 8.86 10.02 -5.98
C VAL A 327 9.31 9.43 -7.30
N TYR A 328 10.03 8.33 -7.23
CA TYR A 328 10.51 7.54 -8.35
C TYR A 328 9.62 6.32 -8.58
N VAL A 329 9.49 5.90 -9.84
CA VAL A 329 8.86 4.64 -10.23
C VAL A 329 9.88 3.81 -11.01
N ALA A 330 10.14 2.58 -10.55
CA ALA A 330 11.05 1.64 -11.19
C ALA A 330 10.48 0.22 -11.12
N PHE A 331 9.64 -0.13 -12.10
CA PHE A 331 9.21 -1.51 -12.34
C PHE A 331 10.12 -2.17 -13.38
N ASP A 332 10.04 -3.49 -13.51
CA ASP A 332 10.90 -4.25 -14.43
C ASP A 332 10.84 -3.70 -15.86
N MET A 333 11.96 -3.78 -16.57
CA MET A 333 12.11 -3.22 -17.92
C MET A 333 11.29 -3.96 -19.00
N ASP A 334 10.57 -5.01 -18.62
CA ASP A 334 9.72 -5.76 -19.52
C ASP A 334 8.50 -4.96 -19.99
N ALA A 335 8.25 -3.76 -19.48
CA ALA A 335 7.23 -2.84 -19.99
C ALA A 335 7.32 -2.59 -21.51
N LYS A 336 8.52 -2.65 -22.12
CA LYS A 336 8.68 -2.48 -23.58
C LYS A 336 8.14 -3.65 -24.40
N GLU A 337 8.03 -4.82 -23.81
CA GLU A 337 7.66 -6.08 -24.48
C GLU A 337 6.36 -6.68 -23.92
N ASN A 338 5.99 -6.31 -22.70
CA ASN A 338 4.87 -6.85 -21.96
C ASN A 338 3.77 -5.80 -21.80
N ARG A 339 2.73 -5.95 -22.61
CA ARG A 339 1.55 -5.08 -22.60
C ARG A 339 0.95 -4.92 -21.21
N MET A 340 0.85 -5.99 -20.44
CA MET A 340 0.22 -5.94 -19.12
C MET A 340 1.02 -5.09 -18.13
N VAL A 341 2.34 -5.12 -18.23
CA VAL A 341 3.23 -4.31 -17.40
C VAL A 341 3.13 -2.84 -17.78
N ALA A 342 3.19 -2.51 -19.08
CA ALA A 342 3.05 -1.14 -19.54
C ALA A 342 1.72 -0.50 -19.12
N LEU A 343 0.61 -1.22 -19.28
CA LEU A 343 -0.71 -0.73 -18.86
C LEU A 343 -0.82 -0.54 -17.35
N ALA A 344 -0.24 -1.45 -16.57
CA ALA A 344 -0.21 -1.32 -15.12
C ALA A 344 0.63 -0.11 -14.66
N ILE A 345 1.79 0.12 -15.27
CA ILE A 345 2.61 1.31 -14.97
C ILE A 345 1.86 2.59 -15.37
N ALA A 346 1.25 2.64 -16.56
CA ALA A 346 0.46 3.79 -17.00
C ALA A 346 -0.71 4.11 -16.05
N ARG A 347 -1.39 3.07 -15.53
CA ARG A 347 -2.44 3.23 -14.51
C ARG A 347 -1.90 3.77 -13.19
N LEU A 348 -0.73 3.29 -12.73
CA LEU A 348 -0.09 3.80 -11.53
C LEU A 348 0.31 5.28 -11.69
N ILE A 349 0.90 5.64 -12.85
CA ILE A 349 1.25 7.03 -13.18
C ILE A 349 0.00 7.91 -13.17
N ALA A 350 -1.10 7.47 -13.78
CA ALA A 350 -2.38 8.20 -13.73
C ALA A 350 -2.87 8.39 -12.30
N ALA A 351 -2.82 7.34 -11.47
CA ALA A 351 -3.25 7.41 -10.08
C ALA A 351 -2.39 8.36 -9.23
N LEU A 352 -1.08 8.40 -9.47
CA LEU A 352 -0.15 9.35 -8.84
C LEU A 352 -0.45 10.79 -9.28
N ALA A 353 -0.67 11.02 -10.57
CA ALA A 353 -1.03 12.32 -11.12
C ALA A 353 -2.34 12.85 -10.52
N LEU A 354 -3.36 11.98 -10.36
CA LEU A 354 -4.61 12.32 -9.68
C LEU A 354 -4.40 12.72 -8.22
N ALA A 355 -3.40 12.14 -7.55
CA ALA A 355 -3.00 12.50 -6.20
C ALA A 355 -2.06 13.72 -6.14
N ALA A 356 -1.89 14.47 -7.24
CA ALA A 356 -0.97 15.59 -7.38
C ALA A 356 0.51 15.22 -7.13
N ILE A 357 0.88 13.98 -7.44
CA ILE A 357 2.25 13.49 -7.44
C ILE A 357 2.70 13.36 -8.89
N GLU A 358 3.76 14.07 -9.26
CA GLU A 358 4.43 13.91 -10.54
C GLU A 358 5.62 12.96 -10.36
N PRO A 359 5.50 11.67 -10.74
CA PRO A 359 6.58 10.71 -10.56
C PRO A 359 7.66 10.89 -11.62
N ILE A 360 8.91 10.61 -11.22
CA ILE A 360 10.03 10.45 -12.15
C ILE A 360 10.21 8.95 -12.42
N ILE A 361 10.25 8.55 -13.69
CA ILE A 361 10.43 7.14 -14.05
C ILE A 361 11.93 6.85 -14.15
N LEU A 362 12.39 5.75 -13.56
CA LEU A 362 13.78 5.31 -13.72
C LEU A 362 13.87 4.28 -14.85
N GLY A 363 14.87 4.45 -15.72
CA GLY A 363 15.25 3.48 -16.74
C GLY A 363 16.73 3.10 -16.60
N TRP A 364 17.11 1.96 -17.19
CA TRP A 364 18.48 1.47 -17.18
C TRP A 364 18.79 0.59 -18.39
N ASP A 365 20.08 0.46 -18.70
CA ASP A 365 20.56 -0.20 -19.92
C ASP A 365 20.73 -1.72 -19.77
N HIS A 366 20.97 -2.22 -18.54
CA HIS A 366 21.30 -3.62 -18.27
C HIS A 366 20.62 -4.17 -17.02
N GLY A 367 20.20 -5.43 -17.07
CA GLY A 367 19.52 -6.10 -15.96
C GLY A 367 17.99 -6.03 -16.09
N LYS A 368 17.29 -6.98 -15.46
CA LYS A 368 15.82 -7.05 -15.55
C LYS A 368 15.16 -6.13 -14.54
N GLY A 369 15.64 -6.16 -13.30
CA GLY A 369 15.16 -5.32 -12.20
C GLY A 369 16.11 -4.16 -11.88
N ILE A 370 15.59 -3.18 -11.13
CA ILE A 370 16.39 -2.04 -10.63
C ILE A 370 17.52 -2.49 -9.68
N ASP A 371 17.31 -3.60 -8.96
CA ASP A 371 18.33 -4.22 -8.12
C ASP A 371 19.50 -4.76 -8.96
N ASP A 372 19.22 -5.43 -10.08
CA ASP A 372 20.24 -5.91 -11.01
C ASP A 372 21.07 -4.73 -11.56
N ALA A 373 20.42 -3.64 -11.95
CA ALA A 373 21.07 -2.45 -12.48
C ALA A 373 22.00 -1.80 -11.44
N LEU A 374 21.54 -1.66 -10.19
CA LEU A 374 22.35 -1.11 -9.11
C LEU A 374 23.55 -1.99 -8.74
N ILE A 375 23.35 -3.31 -8.69
CA ILE A 375 24.43 -4.28 -8.38
C ILE A 375 25.47 -4.31 -9.51
N GLY A 376 25.01 -4.29 -10.76
CA GLY A 376 25.86 -4.33 -11.94
C GLY A 376 26.55 -3.00 -12.26
N HIS A 377 26.33 -1.95 -11.47
CA HIS A 377 26.75 -0.57 -11.78
C HIS A 377 26.27 -0.11 -13.17
N GLY A 378 25.07 -0.55 -13.55
CA GLY A 378 24.42 -0.12 -14.77
C GLY A 378 24.15 1.38 -14.78
N ASN A 379 24.14 1.95 -15.97
CA ASN A 379 23.72 3.34 -16.16
C ASN A 379 22.21 3.45 -15.88
N ILE A 380 21.87 4.20 -14.83
CA ILE A 380 20.49 4.50 -14.44
C ILE A 380 20.21 5.94 -14.85
N TYR A 381 19.14 6.14 -15.60
CA TYR A 381 18.72 7.44 -16.09
C TYR A 381 17.27 7.73 -15.69
N THR A 382 16.91 9.02 -15.66
CA THR A 382 15.57 9.49 -15.33
C THR A 382 14.80 9.82 -16.59
N LEU A 383 13.51 9.51 -16.60
CA LEU A 383 12.56 9.91 -17.63
C LEU A 383 11.40 10.65 -16.99
N GLN A 384 10.98 11.73 -17.62
CA GLN A 384 9.66 12.29 -17.38
C GLN A 384 8.58 11.35 -17.92
N VAL A 385 7.35 11.52 -17.45
CA VAL A 385 6.23 10.66 -17.83
C VAL A 385 6.02 10.63 -19.35
N ASP A 386 6.11 11.77 -20.03
CA ASP A 386 5.94 11.86 -21.48
C ASP A 386 7.10 11.19 -22.24
N GLU A 387 8.33 11.30 -21.73
CA GLU A 387 9.51 10.63 -22.27
C GLU A 387 9.37 9.10 -22.14
N TRP A 388 8.85 8.62 -21.01
CA TRP A 388 8.59 7.19 -20.82
C TRP A 388 7.59 6.64 -21.84
N PHE A 389 6.47 7.34 -22.08
CA PHE A 389 5.51 6.94 -23.12
C PHE A 389 6.15 6.89 -24.52
N LYS A 390 7.05 7.83 -24.84
CA LYS A 390 7.77 7.87 -26.13
C LYS A 390 8.77 6.71 -26.31
N GLN A 391 9.22 6.08 -25.23
CA GLN A 391 10.13 4.93 -25.30
C GLN A 391 9.42 3.59 -25.53
N LEU A 392 8.10 3.54 -25.40
CA LEU A 392 7.32 2.33 -25.70
C LEU A 392 7.18 2.15 -27.22
N PRO A 393 7.07 0.90 -27.72
CA PRO A 393 6.69 0.65 -29.11
C PRO A 393 5.39 1.38 -29.47
N GLU A 394 5.27 1.91 -30.68
CA GLU A 394 4.18 2.82 -31.08
C GLU A 394 2.78 2.33 -30.68
N GLU A 395 2.46 1.07 -30.99
CA GLU A 395 1.16 0.47 -30.67
C GLU A 395 0.94 0.31 -29.16
N LEU A 396 2.00 0.04 -28.41
CA LEU A 396 1.92 -0.07 -26.97
C LEU A 396 1.82 1.30 -26.29
N ALA A 397 2.52 2.31 -26.82
CA ALA A 397 2.43 3.69 -26.39
C ALA A 397 1.00 4.22 -26.55
N LYS A 398 0.36 4.00 -27.71
CA LYS A 398 -1.05 4.36 -27.95
C LYS A 398 -1.97 3.75 -26.89
N GLN A 399 -1.82 2.45 -26.62
CA GLN A 399 -2.65 1.75 -25.64
C GLN A 399 -2.40 2.24 -24.21
N ALA A 400 -1.15 2.48 -23.85
CA ALA A 400 -0.78 2.97 -22.51
C ALA A 400 -1.29 4.40 -22.27
N VAL A 401 -1.18 5.29 -23.28
CA VAL A 401 -1.74 6.65 -23.23
C VAL A 401 -3.26 6.62 -23.14
N GLU A 402 -3.92 5.75 -23.91
CA GLU A 402 -5.36 5.57 -23.84
C GLU A 402 -5.80 5.10 -22.45
N HIS A 403 -5.10 4.12 -21.88
CA HIS A 403 -5.41 3.62 -20.55
C HIS A 403 -5.13 4.65 -19.44
N TYR A 404 -4.08 5.45 -19.59
CA TYR A 404 -3.82 6.61 -18.74
C TYR A 404 -5.00 7.60 -18.81
N ARG A 405 -5.42 7.99 -20.03
CA ARG A 405 -6.55 8.92 -20.24
C ARG A 405 -7.85 8.36 -19.70
N GLN A 406 -8.17 7.10 -19.97
CA GLN A 406 -9.36 6.43 -19.43
C GLN A 406 -9.38 6.48 -17.90
N THR A 407 -8.23 6.30 -17.25
CA THR A 407 -8.15 6.40 -15.78
C THR A 407 -8.47 7.83 -15.30
N ILE A 408 -7.96 8.85 -16.00
CA ILE A 408 -8.25 10.27 -15.71
C ILE A 408 -9.71 10.64 -16.05
N ASP A 409 -10.24 10.19 -17.18
CA ASP A 409 -11.58 10.53 -17.66
C ASP A 409 -12.66 9.80 -16.88
N LEU A 410 -12.42 8.55 -16.45
CA LEU A 410 -13.29 7.87 -15.50
C LEU A 410 -13.34 8.62 -14.17
N HIS A 411 -12.22 9.20 -13.73
CA HIS A 411 -12.21 10.07 -12.57
C HIS A 411 -13.08 11.32 -12.81
N ARG A 412 -12.89 12.03 -13.93
CA ARG A 412 -13.72 13.20 -14.30
C ARG A 412 -15.21 12.85 -14.44
N GLN A 413 -15.54 11.69 -14.99
CA GLN A 413 -16.92 11.21 -15.14
C GLN A 413 -17.52 10.78 -13.81
N ALA A 414 -16.73 10.20 -12.90
CA ALA A 414 -17.17 9.95 -11.53
C ALA A 414 -17.42 11.27 -10.79
N GLU A 415 -16.57 12.28 -10.97
CA GLU A 415 -16.80 13.64 -10.47
C GLU A 415 -18.10 14.25 -11.05
N ALA A 416 -18.26 14.23 -12.37
CA ALA A 416 -19.45 14.78 -13.04
C ALA A 416 -20.74 14.00 -12.75
N SER A 417 -20.65 12.69 -12.47
CA SER A 417 -21.81 11.88 -12.08
C SER A 417 -22.23 12.15 -10.63
N LEU A 418 -21.27 12.47 -9.77
CA LEU A 418 -21.57 13.00 -8.43
C LEU A 418 -22.24 14.38 -8.55
N GLU A 419 -21.79 15.25 -9.45
CA GLU A 419 -22.43 16.55 -9.74
C GLU A 419 -23.85 16.41 -10.32
N LYS A 420 -24.13 15.44 -11.20
CA LYS A 420 -25.50 15.23 -11.75
C LYS A 420 -26.51 14.72 -10.73
N VAL A 421 -26.06 14.00 -9.70
CA VAL A 421 -26.92 13.66 -8.55
C VAL A 421 -27.25 14.92 -7.73
N GLU A 422 -26.43 15.97 -7.78
CA GLU A 422 -26.67 17.26 -7.11
C GLU A 422 -27.80 18.09 -7.78
N ASP A 423 -28.05 17.92 -9.08
CA ASP A 423 -29.07 18.69 -9.84
C ASP A 423 -30.50 18.12 -9.76
N SER A 424 -30.68 16.94 -9.16
CA SER A 424 -31.97 16.20 -9.19
C SER A 424 -32.85 16.36 -7.94
N ILE A 425 -32.48 17.22 -6.99
CA ILE A 425 -33.18 17.33 -5.69
C ILE A 425 -33.94 18.67 -5.61
N SER A 426 -35.27 18.58 -5.63
CA SER A 426 -36.22 19.71 -5.69
C SER A 426 -36.41 20.43 -4.33
N MET A 427 -36.83 21.70 -4.41
CA MET A 427 -36.95 22.70 -3.32
C MET A 427 -38.02 22.43 -2.23
N VAL A 428 -38.26 21.19 -1.79
CA VAL A 428 -39.38 20.92 -0.86
C VAL A 428 -39.00 20.99 0.63
N GLU A 429 -37.72 21.00 1.00
CA GLU A 429 -37.31 20.86 2.42
C GLU A 429 -36.83 22.14 3.12
N LEU A 430 -36.89 23.31 2.47
CA LEU A 430 -36.45 24.58 3.09
C LEU A 430 -37.55 25.31 3.89
N ASP A 431 -38.83 24.99 3.70
CA ASP A 431 -39.92 25.60 4.48
C ASP A 431 -40.20 24.88 5.81
N GLN A 432 -39.80 23.62 5.98
CA GLN A 432 -40.05 22.87 7.22
C GLN A 432 -39.08 23.18 8.37
N VAL A 433 -38.05 23.99 8.13
CA VAL A 433 -37.05 24.37 9.15
C VAL A 433 -37.37 25.74 9.78
N LYS A 434 -38.27 26.54 9.21
CA LYS A 434 -38.66 27.84 9.79
C LYS A 434 -39.61 27.73 10.99
N ASP A 435 -40.29 26.60 11.16
CA ASP A 435 -41.34 26.44 12.19
C ASP A 435 -40.91 25.72 13.47
N ARG A 436 -39.61 25.50 13.72
CA ARG A 436 -39.16 24.72 14.90
C ARG A 436 -38.21 25.37 15.89
N ASP A 437 -37.82 26.63 15.72
CA ASP A 437 -37.03 27.34 16.73
C ASP A 437 -37.63 28.72 17.07
N VAL A 438 -38.76 28.69 17.78
CA VAL A 438 -39.15 29.77 18.71
C VAL A 438 -39.42 29.11 20.06
N LEU A 439 -38.35 28.83 20.80
CA LEU A 439 -38.44 28.52 22.22
C LEU A 439 -38.09 29.79 23.02
N ASP A 440 -39.03 30.10 23.91
CA ASP A 440 -39.21 31.30 24.70
C ASP A 440 -38.02 31.59 25.64
N LEU A 441 -37.38 32.75 25.45
CA LEU A 441 -36.24 33.23 26.23
C LEU A 441 -36.63 33.78 27.63
N LYS A 442 -37.86 33.56 28.11
CA LYS A 442 -38.33 34.08 29.41
C LYS A 442 -38.30 33.10 30.60
N GLU A 443 -37.94 31.83 30.40
CA GLU A 443 -37.97 30.82 31.48
C GLU A 443 -36.60 30.55 32.14
N LEU A 444 -35.54 31.29 31.79
CA LEU A 444 -34.19 31.10 32.37
C LEU A 444 -33.84 32.01 33.57
N ASP A 445 -34.76 32.86 34.01
CA ASP A 445 -34.53 33.82 35.13
C ASP A 445 -35.17 33.39 36.48
N LYS A 446 -35.55 32.11 36.65
CA LYS A 446 -36.15 31.59 37.90
C LYS A 446 -35.34 30.52 38.64
N LEU A 447 -34.04 30.44 38.41
CA LEU A 447 -33.12 29.66 39.25
C LEU A 447 -31.96 30.54 39.70
N HIS A 448 -32.25 31.45 40.63
CA HIS A 448 -31.32 32.00 41.61
C HIS A 448 -32.00 32.11 42.97
#